data_AF-A0A1D2IMA9-F1
#
_entry.id   AF-A0A1D2IMA9-F1
#
_cell.length_a   1.000
_cell.length_b   1.000
_cell.length_c   1.000
_cell.angle_alpha   90.00
_cell.angle_beta   90.00
_cell.angle_gamma   90.00
#
_symmetry.space_group_name_H-M   'P 1'
#
loop_
_entity.id
_entity.type
_entity.pdbx_description
1 polymer ?
#
loop_
_entity_poly.entity_id
_entity_poly.type
_entity_poly.pdbx_seq_one_letter_code
_entity_poly.pdbx_strand_id
1 'polypeptide(L)'
;MTLKSNETRHGLGARSRRSESVAGPKVAHGSDKTHQGPGAGDKKLSPETDETAVIRDYWQSAKKRYQRGDYVDYGSPDWCALPLEDPRKMAGLVAFAQMWLKYGDEIADDLNRQLATPEALWQRATSDAFTKVARQMAAQQQRTRKEAA
;
A
#
# COMPACT_ATOMS: atom_id res chain seq x y z
N MET A 1 39.67 36.80 27.91
CA MET A 1 38.85 36.80 26.69
C MET A 1 37.55 36.08 27.00
N THR A 2 36.46 36.83 26.98
CA THR A 2 35.08 36.37 27.22
C THR A 2 34.49 35.83 25.92
N LEU A 3 33.57 34.86 26.03
CA LEU A 3 32.31 34.66 25.26
C LEU A 3 32.01 33.15 25.21
N LYS A 4 30.79 32.62 25.37
CA LYS A 4 29.51 32.97 26.02
C LYS A 4 28.61 31.72 25.80
N SER A 5 27.66 31.50 26.70
CA SER A 5 26.64 30.44 26.71
C SER A 5 25.72 30.37 25.48
N ASN A 6 25.10 29.20 25.26
CA ASN A 6 23.63 28.97 25.24
C ASN A 6 23.38 27.52 24.79
N GLU A 7 22.78 26.62 25.57
CA GLU A 7 21.45 26.60 26.21
C GLU A 7 20.28 26.38 25.24
N THR A 8 19.66 25.23 25.47
CA THR A 8 18.44 24.60 24.95
C THR A 8 17.24 25.53 24.84
N ARG A 9 16.47 25.44 23.75
CA ARG A 9 15.02 25.74 23.76
C ARG A 9 14.21 24.80 22.88
N HIS A 10 13.23 24.17 23.55
CA HIS A 10 12.04 23.56 22.97
C HIS A 10 11.24 24.56 22.14
N GLY A 11 10.73 24.11 21.00
CA GLY A 11 9.79 24.85 20.15
C GLY A 11 8.66 23.95 19.67
N LEU A 12 7.66 23.75 20.53
CA LEU A 12 6.34 23.23 20.19
C LEU A 12 5.63 24.25 19.28
N GLY A 13 5.47 23.93 18.00
CA GLY A 13 4.70 24.71 17.03
C GLY A 13 3.40 23.99 16.67
N ALA A 14 2.35 24.27 17.41
CA ALA A 14 0.99 23.80 17.17
C ALA A 14 0.45 24.30 15.82
N ARG A 15 0.07 23.39 14.91
CA ARG A 15 -0.77 23.74 13.75
C ARG A 15 -2.24 23.65 14.14
N SER A 16 -2.77 24.82 14.43
CA SER A 16 -4.17 25.14 14.63
C SER A 16 -5.02 24.65 13.45
N ARG A 17 -5.96 23.74 13.73
CA ARG A 17 -7.09 23.43 12.84
C ARG A 17 -8.09 24.58 12.95
N ARG A 18 -8.34 25.29 11.85
CA ARG A 18 -9.50 26.18 11.75
C ARG A 18 -10.62 25.45 11.01
N SER A 19 -11.66 25.15 11.78
CA SER A 19 -12.98 24.73 11.36
C SER A 19 -13.79 25.92 10.81
N GLU A 20 -14.93 25.61 10.20
CA GLU A 20 -16.04 26.49 9.75
C GLU A 20 -15.87 27.07 8.32
N SER A 21 -16.88 27.04 7.44
CA SER A 21 -18.32 27.15 7.68
C SER A 21 -19.15 26.48 6.57
N VAL A 22 -20.24 25.84 6.98
CA VAL A 22 -21.33 25.31 6.16
C VAL A 22 -22.36 26.43 5.94
N ALA A 23 -22.77 26.65 4.69
CA ALA A 23 -24.02 27.32 4.36
C ALA A 23 -24.60 26.78 3.05
N GLY A 24 -25.69 26.02 3.12
CA GLY A 24 -26.65 25.90 2.02
C GLY A 24 -27.73 27.01 2.12
N PRO A 25 -28.86 26.89 1.44
CA PRO A 25 -29.03 26.82 -0.02
C PRO A 25 -29.77 28.09 -0.52
N LYS A 26 -29.61 28.46 -1.80
CA LYS A 26 -30.51 29.43 -2.45
C LYS A 26 -31.36 28.73 -3.49
N VAL A 27 -32.64 28.58 -3.14
CA VAL A 27 -33.75 28.26 -4.03
C VAL A 27 -34.06 29.50 -4.87
N ALA A 28 -34.16 29.35 -6.19
CA ALA A 28 -34.84 30.30 -7.06
C ALA A 28 -35.76 29.50 -7.99
N HIS A 29 -37.07 29.70 -7.81
CA HIS A 29 -38.11 29.29 -8.74
C HIS A 29 -38.07 30.16 -9.99
N GLY A 30 -38.22 29.53 -11.16
CA GLY A 30 -38.47 30.18 -12.43
C GLY A 30 -38.99 29.17 -13.44
N SER A 31 -40.31 28.99 -13.47
CA SER A 31 -41.04 28.26 -14.51
C SER A 31 -41.04 29.07 -15.82
N ASP A 32 -40.82 28.44 -16.98
CA ASP A 32 -41.82 28.46 -18.09
C ASP A 32 -41.51 27.49 -19.25
N LYS A 33 -42.57 26.78 -19.65
CA LYS A 33 -43.02 26.17 -20.93
C LYS A 33 -42.09 25.62 -22.05
N THR A 34 -42.28 24.30 -22.26
CA THR A 34 -42.56 23.54 -23.51
C THR A 34 -41.83 23.83 -24.83
N HIS A 35 -41.16 22.79 -25.37
CA HIS A 35 -41.43 22.28 -26.71
C HIS A 35 -41.14 20.77 -26.84
N GLN A 36 -42.16 20.01 -27.25
CA GLN A 36 -42.03 18.64 -27.77
C GLN A 36 -41.46 18.70 -29.19
N GLY A 37 -40.51 17.80 -29.49
CA GLY A 37 -40.17 17.41 -30.84
C GLY A 37 -39.80 15.91 -30.82
N PRO A 38 -40.49 15.05 -31.59
CA PRO A 38 -40.16 13.63 -31.67
C PRO A 38 -39.07 13.44 -32.73
N GLY A 39 -37.99 12.76 -32.35
CA GLY A 39 -36.87 12.51 -33.26
C GLY A 39 -36.11 11.28 -32.82
N ALA A 40 -36.70 10.11 -33.09
CA ALA A 40 -35.99 8.85 -33.10
C ALA A 40 -34.83 8.94 -34.10
N GLY A 41 -33.63 9.03 -33.57
CA GLY A 41 -32.40 8.76 -34.28
C GLY A 41 -31.63 7.77 -33.44
N ASP A 42 -31.83 6.48 -33.73
CA ASP A 42 -31.08 5.36 -33.18
C ASP A 42 -29.58 5.62 -33.32
N LYS A 43 -28.97 6.22 -32.29
CA LYS A 43 -27.55 6.03 -32.07
C LYS A 43 -27.39 4.58 -31.65
N LYS A 44 -27.05 3.72 -32.62
CA LYS A 44 -26.30 2.49 -32.34
C LYS A 44 -25.07 2.89 -31.52
N LEU A 45 -25.21 2.88 -30.20
CA LEU A 45 -24.11 2.85 -29.27
C LEU A 45 -23.41 1.53 -29.55
N SER A 46 -22.36 1.59 -30.37
CA SER A 46 -21.27 0.62 -30.28
C SER A 46 -20.93 0.46 -28.79
N PRO A 47 -20.73 -0.75 -28.26
CA PRO A 47 -20.40 -0.92 -26.85
C PRO A 47 -18.94 -0.49 -26.64
N GLU A 48 -18.66 0.81 -26.79
CA GLU A 48 -17.57 1.45 -26.08
C GLU A 48 -17.92 1.27 -24.61
N THR A 49 -17.29 0.26 -24.03
CA THR A 49 -17.41 -0.02 -22.60
C THR A 49 -16.95 1.25 -21.89
N ASP A 50 -17.83 1.87 -21.09
CA ASP A 50 -17.47 3.03 -20.29
C ASP A 50 -16.27 2.66 -19.41
N GLU A 51 -15.08 3.10 -19.81
CA GLU A 51 -13.81 2.75 -19.17
C GLU A 51 -13.83 3.13 -17.68
N THR A 52 -14.55 4.21 -17.35
CA THR A 52 -14.74 4.67 -15.98
C THR A 52 -15.53 3.66 -15.17
N ALA A 53 -16.56 3.05 -15.76
CA ALA A 53 -17.33 2.00 -15.12
C ALA A 53 -16.48 0.74 -14.89
N VAL A 54 -15.65 0.35 -15.84
CA VAL A 54 -14.74 -0.80 -15.71
C VAL A 54 -13.74 -0.59 -14.58
N ILE A 55 -13.08 0.56 -14.54
CA ILE A 55 -12.10 0.89 -13.50
C ILE A 55 -12.78 0.94 -12.13
N ARG A 56 -13.96 1.55 -12.05
CA ARG A 56 -14.74 1.61 -10.81
C ARG A 56 -15.09 0.22 -10.31
N ASP A 57 -15.56 -0.67 -11.18
CA ASP A 57 -16.00 -2.01 -10.80
C ASP A 57 -14.81 -2.90 -10.39
N TYR A 58 -13.68 -2.76 -11.07
CA TYR A 58 -12.41 -3.36 -10.69
C TYR A 58 -11.97 -2.91 -9.29
N TRP A 59 -11.98 -1.60 -9.04
CA TRP A 59 -11.62 -1.03 -7.73
C TRP A 59 -12.55 -1.51 -6.61
N GLN A 60 -13.87 -1.52 -6.83
CA GLN A 60 -14.82 -2.03 -5.83
C GLN A 60 -14.57 -3.51 -5.52
N SER A 61 -14.25 -4.30 -6.52
CA SER A 61 -13.93 -5.72 -6.37
C SER A 61 -12.63 -5.95 -5.60
N ALA A 62 -11.60 -5.15 -5.86
CA ALA A 62 -10.33 -5.17 -5.14
C ALA A 62 -10.50 -4.74 -3.69
N LYS A 63 -11.25 -3.66 -3.43
CA LYS A 63 -11.53 -3.16 -2.08
C LYS A 63 -12.20 -4.22 -1.21
N LYS A 64 -13.22 -4.91 -1.73
CA LYS A 64 -13.90 -6.00 -1.01
C LYS A 64 -12.94 -7.12 -0.62
N ARG A 65 -12.03 -7.50 -1.51
CA ARG A 65 -11.02 -8.55 -1.26
C ARG A 65 -9.99 -8.13 -0.24
N TYR A 66 -9.46 -6.91 -0.36
CA TYR A 66 -8.58 -6.31 0.64
C TYR A 66 -9.21 -6.33 2.03
N GLN A 67 -10.46 -5.86 2.15
CA GLN A 67 -11.20 -5.85 3.43
C GLN A 67 -11.41 -7.23 4.03
N ARG A 68 -11.43 -8.29 3.21
CA ARG A 68 -11.59 -9.68 3.63
C ARG A 68 -10.26 -10.39 3.92
N GLY A 69 -9.13 -9.79 3.61
CA GLY A 69 -7.83 -10.48 3.65
C GLY A 69 -7.62 -11.48 2.51
N ASP A 70 -8.44 -11.43 1.46
CA ASP A 70 -8.39 -12.36 0.31
C ASP A 70 -7.51 -11.78 -0.80
N TYR A 71 -6.20 -11.82 -0.59
CA TYR A 71 -5.19 -11.37 -1.54
C TYR A 71 -3.86 -12.09 -1.30
N VAL A 72 -2.97 -11.99 -2.29
CA VAL A 72 -1.60 -12.49 -2.23
C VAL A 72 -0.63 -11.33 -2.05
N ASP A 73 0.49 -11.58 -1.38
CA ASP A 73 1.48 -10.54 -1.05
C ASP A 73 2.07 -9.92 -2.31
N TYR A 74 2.12 -8.60 -2.35
CA TYR A 74 2.67 -7.84 -3.48
C TYR A 74 4.10 -8.30 -3.82
N GLY A 75 4.35 -8.58 -5.11
CA GLY A 75 5.65 -9.00 -5.61
C GLY A 75 6.02 -10.47 -5.34
N SER A 76 5.18 -11.23 -4.62
CA SER A 76 5.35 -12.68 -4.49
C SER A 76 5.18 -13.40 -5.85
N PRO A 77 5.72 -14.62 -6.03
CA PRO A 77 5.49 -15.40 -7.25
C PRO A 77 4.01 -15.58 -7.59
N ASP A 78 3.17 -15.82 -6.58
CA ASP A 78 1.72 -15.97 -6.75
C ASP A 78 1.06 -14.67 -7.22
N TRP A 79 1.50 -13.51 -6.69
CA TRP A 79 1.03 -12.21 -7.15
C TRP A 79 1.46 -11.90 -8.58
N CYS A 80 2.70 -12.25 -8.94
CA CYS A 80 3.22 -12.10 -10.29
C CYS A 80 2.43 -12.96 -11.29
N ALA A 81 2.01 -14.16 -10.88
CA ALA A 81 1.23 -15.08 -11.70
C ALA A 81 -0.24 -14.67 -11.90
N LEU A 82 -0.78 -13.76 -11.07
CA LEU A 82 -2.16 -13.29 -11.25
C LEU A 82 -2.31 -12.50 -12.56
N PRO A 83 -3.43 -12.68 -13.31
CA PRO A 83 -3.82 -11.78 -14.38
C PRO A 83 -3.98 -10.33 -13.90
N LEU A 84 -3.81 -9.35 -14.79
CA LEU A 84 -3.95 -7.93 -14.43
C LEU A 84 -5.38 -7.60 -13.99
N GLU A 85 -6.35 -8.25 -14.62
CA GLU A 85 -7.78 -8.11 -14.39
C GLU A 85 -8.24 -8.81 -13.11
N ASP A 86 -7.38 -9.61 -12.46
CA ASP A 86 -7.72 -10.21 -11.17
C ASP A 86 -7.66 -9.13 -10.07
N PRO A 87 -8.79 -8.81 -9.42
CA PRO A 87 -8.84 -7.81 -8.35
C PRO A 87 -8.00 -8.15 -7.11
N ARG A 88 -7.57 -9.42 -6.93
CA ARG A 88 -6.58 -9.80 -5.89
C ARG A 88 -5.24 -9.11 -6.11
N LYS A 89 -4.89 -8.81 -7.36
CA LYS A 89 -3.62 -8.16 -7.71
C LYS A 89 -3.56 -6.74 -7.15
N MET A 90 -4.62 -5.95 -7.37
CA MET A 90 -4.74 -4.61 -6.79
C MET A 90 -4.93 -4.65 -5.26
N ALA A 91 -5.66 -5.63 -4.73
CA ALA A 91 -5.83 -5.78 -3.28
C ALA A 91 -4.49 -6.01 -2.56
N GLY A 92 -3.62 -6.86 -3.11
CA GLY A 92 -2.26 -7.08 -2.59
C GLY A 92 -1.39 -5.82 -2.68
N LEU A 93 -1.48 -5.05 -3.77
CA LEU A 93 -0.80 -3.77 -3.91
C LEU A 93 -1.26 -2.76 -2.85
N VAL A 94 -2.56 -2.67 -2.59
CA VAL A 94 -3.12 -1.78 -1.54
C VAL A 94 -2.63 -2.20 -0.16
N ALA A 95 -2.61 -3.51 0.13
CA ALA A 95 -2.09 -4.01 1.40
C ALA A 95 -0.63 -3.63 1.61
N PHE A 96 0.21 -3.80 0.58
CA PHE A 96 1.60 -3.38 0.60
C PHE A 96 1.75 -1.86 0.78
N ALA A 97 0.95 -1.05 0.09
CA ALA A 97 0.97 0.40 0.24
C ALA A 97 0.57 0.84 1.66
N GLN A 98 -0.38 0.16 2.31
CA GLN A 98 -0.74 0.42 3.70
C GLN A 98 0.36 0.02 4.68
N MET A 99 1.03 -1.12 4.43
CA MET A 99 2.20 -1.52 5.20
C MET A 99 3.31 -0.47 5.06
N TRP A 100 3.59 0.00 3.85
CA TRP A 100 4.58 1.04 3.59
C TRP A 100 4.20 2.38 4.23
N LEU A 101 2.93 2.76 4.21
CA LEU A 101 2.48 3.97 4.91
C LEU A 101 2.72 3.88 6.42
N LYS A 102 2.59 2.68 6.99
CA LYS A 102 2.71 2.45 8.44
C LYS A 102 4.14 2.27 8.91
N TYR A 103 4.98 1.64 8.09
CA TYR A 103 6.31 1.17 8.48
C TYR A 103 7.42 1.59 7.51
N GLY A 104 7.09 2.40 6.50
CA GLY A 104 7.99 2.73 5.40
C GLY A 104 9.22 3.50 5.84
N ASP A 105 9.09 4.34 6.86
CA ASP A 105 10.22 5.10 7.41
C ASP A 105 11.21 4.15 8.11
N GLU A 106 10.73 3.22 8.95
CA GLU A 106 11.61 2.24 9.59
C GLU A 106 12.26 1.29 8.57
N ILE A 107 11.50 0.86 7.56
CA ILE A 107 12.01 0.03 6.45
C ILE A 107 13.07 0.80 5.66
N ALA A 108 12.83 2.07 5.34
CA ALA A 108 13.76 2.91 4.61
C ALA A 108 15.04 3.15 5.41
N ASP A 109 14.94 3.43 6.72
CA ASP A 109 16.09 3.61 7.60
C ASP A 109 16.95 2.34 7.72
N ASP A 110 16.31 1.18 7.85
CA ASP A 110 17.01 -0.10 7.86
C ASP A 110 17.70 -0.37 6.52
N LEU A 111 17.02 -0.15 5.40
CA LEU A 111 17.59 -0.31 4.06
C LEU A 111 18.76 0.65 3.84
N ASN A 112 18.63 1.91 4.24
CA ASN A 112 19.69 2.91 4.14
C ASN A 112 20.91 2.52 4.99
N ARG A 113 20.71 1.99 6.20
CA ARG A 113 21.79 1.47 7.05
C ARG A 113 22.50 0.29 6.41
N GLN A 114 21.73 -0.61 5.82
CA GLN A 114 22.25 -1.78 5.12
C GLN A 114 23.07 -1.36 3.88
N LEU A 115 22.58 -0.42 3.08
CA LEU A 115 23.28 0.13 1.91
C LEU A 115 24.50 0.97 2.28
N ALA A 116 24.51 1.63 3.44
CA ALA A 116 25.65 2.38 3.95
C ALA A 116 26.83 1.49 4.37
N THR A 117 26.63 0.18 4.52
CA THR A 117 27.70 -0.81 4.65
C THR A 117 27.79 -1.62 3.34
N PRO A 118 28.66 -1.22 2.39
CA PRO A 118 28.63 -1.71 1.00
C PRO A 118 29.17 -3.14 0.81
N GLU A 119 29.27 -3.95 1.87
CA GLU A 119 29.32 -5.38 1.62
C GLU A 119 28.02 -5.77 0.91
N ALA A 120 28.15 -6.52 -0.17
CA ALA A 120 27.00 -6.83 -0.97
C ALA A 120 25.98 -7.57 -0.09
N LEU A 121 24.71 -7.15 -0.10
CA LEU A 121 23.69 -7.76 0.76
C LEU A 121 23.54 -9.28 0.50
N TRP A 122 23.89 -9.74 -0.70
CA TRP A 122 23.99 -11.14 -1.08
C TRP A 122 25.27 -11.87 -0.59
N GLN A 123 26.30 -11.14 -0.16
CA GLN A 123 27.51 -11.66 0.49
C GLN A 123 27.38 -11.76 2.01
N ARG A 124 26.48 -10.98 2.64
CA ARG A 124 26.33 -10.89 4.10
C ARG A 124 25.71 -12.12 4.76
N ALA A 125 25.01 -12.96 3.99
CA ALA A 125 24.79 -14.36 4.35
C ALA A 125 25.97 -15.17 3.80
N THR A 126 27.11 -15.11 4.48
CA THR A 126 28.30 -15.85 4.07
C THR A 126 28.03 -17.35 4.13
N SER A 127 28.72 -18.14 3.29
CA SER A 127 28.69 -19.61 3.36
C SER A 127 29.00 -20.13 4.78
N ASP A 128 29.72 -19.36 5.59
CA ASP A 128 29.95 -19.63 7.02
C ASP A 128 28.70 -19.45 7.89
N ALA A 129 27.86 -18.45 7.61
CA ALA A 129 26.56 -18.29 8.27
C ALA A 129 25.63 -19.47 7.92
N PHE A 130 25.60 -19.89 6.65
CA PHE A 130 24.86 -21.08 6.23
C PHE A 130 25.41 -22.36 6.86
N THR A 131 26.74 -22.50 6.94
CA THR A 131 27.40 -23.66 7.56
C THR A 131 27.15 -23.70 9.07
N LYS A 132 27.12 -22.55 9.75
CA LYS A 132 26.81 -22.45 11.17
C LYS A 132 25.37 -22.87 11.46
N VAL A 133 24.41 -22.41 10.65
CA VAL A 133 23.00 -22.80 10.76
C VAL A 133 22.82 -24.30 10.45
N ALA A 134 23.49 -24.81 9.42
CA ALA A 134 23.47 -26.24 9.09
C ALA A 134 24.02 -27.11 10.24
N ARG A 135 25.12 -26.70 10.88
CA ARG A 135 25.67 -27.40 12.06
C ARG A 135 24.71 -27.36 13.26
N GLN A 136 24.06 -26.22 13.50
CA GLN A 136 23.07 -26.09 14.59
C GLN A 136 21.86 -26.99 14.37
N MET A 137 21.32 -27.02 13.14
CA MET A 137 20.21 -27.91 12.76
C MET A 137 20.58 -29.40 12.89
N ALA A 138 21.77 -29.79 12.44
CA ALA A 138 22.26 -31.16 12.57
C ALA A 138 22.42 -31.58 14.04
N ALA A 139 22.95 -30.70 14.90
CA ALA A 139 23.08 -30.96 16.33
C ALA A 139 21.70 -31.08 17.02
N GLN A 140 20.71 -30.29 16.60
CA GLN A 140 19.35 -30.36 17.13
C GLN A 140 18.64 -31.66 16.72
N GLN A 141 18.78 -32.10 15.47
CA GLN A 141 18.24 -33.38 14.99
C GLN A 141 18.86 -34.59 15.71
N GLN A 142 20.15 -34.52 16.05
CA GLN A 142 20.80 -35.58 16.83
C GLN A 142 20.29 -35.63 18.28
N ARG A 143 19.97 -34.48 18.88
CA ARG A 143 19.38 -34.43 20.23
C ARG A 143 17.97 -35.01 20.23
N THR A 144 17.12 -34.57 19.30
CA THR A 144 15.76 -35.09 19.20
C THR A 144 15.71 -36.59 18.88
N ARG A 145 16.64 -37.12 18.06
CA ARG A 145 16.77 -38.57 17.83
C ARG A 145 17.24 -39.35 19.06
N LYS A 146 18.10 -38.77 19.90
CA LYS A 146 18.55 -39.41 21.15
C LYS A 146 17.48 -39.39 22.24
N GLU A 147 16.63 -38.37 22.23
CA GLU A 147 15.49 -38.28 23.16
C GLU A 147 14.32 -39.18 22.74
N ALA A 148 14.25 -39.56 21.47
CA ALA A 148 13.22 -40.44 20.92
C ALA A 148 13.62 -41.93 20.86
N ALA A 149 14.81 -42.30 21.33
CA ALA A 149 15.34 -43.67 21.39
C ALA A 149 15.50 -44.10 22.85
#